data_AF-A0AA40D5R7-F1
#
_entry.id   AF-A0AA40D5R7-F1
#
_cell.length_a   1.000
_cell.length_b   1.000
_cell.length_c   1.000
_cell.angle_alpha   90.00
_cell.angle_beta   90.00
_cell.angle_gamma   90.00
#
_symmetry.space_group_name_H-M   'P 1'
#
loop_
_entity.id
_entity.type
_entity.pdbx_description
1 polymer ?
#
loop_
_entity_poly.entity_id
_entity_poly.type
_entity_poly.pdbx_seq_one_letter_code
_entity_poly.pdbx_strand_id
1 'polypeptide(L)'
;MYPDKDDRKEDDFKFVRIVPIWSRLTSASLFVVAFCGMLLLFKLRRKSGLLSDPKGIAGIAAMATQSHILQDFQGLDIAPTPVIHKQLAHRRYILHKSSLWQGEYIRNTRTEEVTEKFENPHPLMLTLKGGIPYICGLIIVMVLLPLFLFQPNANIVTEKIPFLLTAIGTVIKLLWGTIDMDVRIVEPFYILSRRNAPPRTLTLDYTGTPPGYLPVKAFFNRHYLVSAVGVGAVMTEVLTVCMSSFSVDGKKFISGDGHDDVLSDDDHDSRYTTDETFKSFWVSFALALGILVYLCVIAGVVYAKRRHYFLPRQPGTIASVLAYIHQSNMLVNFVNTQRLDSTAMTRYLEKMKGKTYGLGWFRGRDGEDHCGIDEEPIAAEYKHGVDWRKGRVTGVSTWDVY
;
A
#
# COMPACT_ATOMS: atom_id res chain seq x y z
N MET A 1 0.29 38.33 2.01
CA MET A 1 0.35 39.40 3.05
C MET A 1 0.63 40.72 2.32
N TYR A 2 0.15 41.85 2.81
CA TYR A 2 0.35 43.18 2.21
C TYR A 2 1.07 44.09 3.21
N PRO A 3 2.08 44.88 2.79
CA PRO A 3 2.63 45.01 1.44
C PRO A 3 3.44 43.78 0.98
N ASP A 4 3.78 43.75 -0.32
CA ASP A 4 4.51 42.61 -0.92
C ASP A 4 5.91 42.47 -0.31
N LYS A 5 6.54 41.30 -0.42
CA LYS A 5 7.75 40.95 0.35
C LYS A 5 8.86 42.00 0.24
N ASP A 6 9.01 42.58 -0.95
CA ASP A 6 10.03 43.59 -1.28
C ASP A 6 9.72 45.00 -0.74
N ASP A 7 8.49 45.27 -0.33
CA ASP A 7 8.01 46.57 0.15
C ASP A 7 7.83 46.61 1.69
N ARG A 8 8.14 45.51 2.39
CA ARG A 8 7.92 45.39 3.84
C ARG A 8 9.04 46.09 4.62
N LYS A 9 8.68 46.95 5.57
CA LYS A 9 9.57 47.50 6.61
C LYS A 9 9.31 46.82 7.95
N GLU A 10 10.28 46.89 8.87
CA GLU A 10 10.17 46.23 10.18
C GLU A 10 9.04 46.83 11.04
N ASP A 11 8.97 48.15 11.08
CA ASP A 11 8.04 48.91 11.92
C ASP A 11 6.63 49.10 11.32
N ASP A 12 6.40 48.64 10.09
CA ASP A 12 5.13 48.85 9.39
C ASP A 12 4.07 47.77 9.70
N PHE A 13 2.81 48.19 9.79
CA PHE A 13 1.69 47.28 10.00
C PHE A 13 1.47 46.39 8.77
N LYS A 14 1.52 45.06 9.00
CA LYS A 14 1.30 44.05 7.96
C LYS A 14 -0.15 43.57 7.99
N PHE A 15 -0.81 43.54 6.83
CA PHE A 15 -2.22 43.14 6.70
C PHE A 15 -2.37 41.84 5.91
N VAL A 16 -3.24 40.95 6.39
CA VAL A 16 -3.67 39.76 5.63
C VAL A 16 -4.86 40.14 4.76
N ARG A 17 -4.61 40.47 3.49
CA ARG A 17 -5.69 40.72 2.53
C ARG A 17 -6.25 39.39 2.02
N ILE A 18 -7.51 39.10 2.36
CA ILE A 18 -8.24 37.96 1.83
C ILE A 18 -8.79 38.35 0.46
N VAL A 19 -8.23 37.78 -0.61
CA VAL A 19 -8.76 37.98 -1.95
C VAL A 19 -10.09 37.22 -2.08
N PRO A 20 -11.21 37.90 -2.35
CA PRO A 20 -12.54 37.29 -2.30
C PRO A 20 -12.73 36.20 -3.35
N ILE A 21 -12.05 36.28 -4.49
CA ILE A 21 -12.12 35.28 -5.58
C ILE A 21 -11.55 33.94 -5.10
N TRP A 22 -10.32 33.94 -4.57
CA TRP A 22 -9.65 32.73 -4.07
C TRP A 22 -10.38 32.14 -2.86
N SER A 23 -10.89 32.98 -1.96
CA SER A 23 -11.70 32.55 -0.83
C SER A 23 -13.00 31.85 -1.29
N ARG A 24 -13.73 32.45 -2.23
CA ARG A 24 -14.97 31.86 -2.77
C ARG A 24 -14.71 30.56 -3.52
N LEU A 25 -13.63 30.49 -4.30
CA LEU A 25 -13.24 29.28 -5.05
C LEU A 25 -12.87 28.14 -4.09
N THR A 26 -12.12 28.44 -3.03
CA THR A 26 -11.77 27.47 -1.98
C THR A 26 -13.04 26.97 -1.28
N SER A 27 -13.92 27.87 -0.84
CA SER A 27 -15.20 27.51 -0.22
C SER A 27 -16.06 26.65 -1.15
N ALA A 28 -16.18 27.01 -2.43
CA ALA A 28 -16.93 26.24 -3.42
C ALA A 28 -16.34 24.82 -3.58
N SER A 29 -15.02 24.69 -3.63
CA SER A 29 -14.35 23.38 -3.72
C SER A 29 -14.64 22.50 -2.48
N LEU A 30 -14.63 23.07 -1.28
CA LEU A 30 -14.98 22.36 -0.05
C LEU A 30 -16.45 21.94 -0.01
N PHE A 31 -17.37 22.78 -0.50
CA PHE A 31 -18.77 22.41 -0.66
C PHE A 31 -18.95 21.25 -1.64
N VAL A 32 -18.24 21.24 -2.76
CA VAL A 32 -18.27 20.12 -3.72
C VAL A 32 -17.76 18.84 -3.07
N VAL A 33 -16.64 18.90 -2.34
CA VAL A 33 -16.10 17.74 -1.61
C VAL A 33 -17.09 17.22 -0.57
N ALA A 34 -17.70 18.12 0.21
CA ALA A 34 -18.72 17.77 1.19
C ALA A 34 -19.95 17.13 0.54
N PHE A 35 -20.42 17.68 -0.58
CA PHE A 35 -21.54 17.14 -1.35
C PHE A 35 -21.23 15.74 -1.92
N CYS A 36 -20.05 15.55 -2.52
CA CYS A 36 -19.57 14.25 -2.96
C CYS A 36 -19.48 13.26 -1.80
N GLY A 37 -18.99 13.70 -0.63
CA GLY A 37 -18.94 12.90 0.60
C GLY A 37 -20.33 12.47 1.07
N MET A 38 -21.31 13.37 1.06
CA MET A 38 -22.71 13.06 1.38
C MET A 38 -23.33 12.08 0.39
N LEU A 39 -23.11 12.28 -0.92
CA LEU A 39 -23.57 11.35 -1.95
C LEU A 39 -22.95 9.95 -1.77
N LEU A 40 -21.65 9.90 -1.44
CA LEU A 40 -20.95 8.64 -1.17
C LEU A 40 -21.54 7.96 0.06
N LEU A 41 -21.74 8.67 1.17
CA LEU A 41 -22.38 8.11 2.37
C LEU A 41 -23.81 7.62 2.09
N PHE A 42 -24.59 8.36 1.29
CA PHE A 42 -25.92 7.93 0.89
C PHE A 42 -25.88 6.66 0.03
N LYS A 43 -24.94 6.56 -0.92
CA LYS A 43 -24.75 5.36 -1.75
C LYS A 43 -24.26 4.16 -0.93
N LEU A 44 -23.42 4.38 0.08
CA LEU A 44 -22.93 3.34 0.99
C LEU A 44 -24.00 2.78 1.94
N ARG A 45 -25.15 3.45 2.11
CA ARG A 45 -26.30 2.90 2.88
C ARG A 45 -26.95 1.69 2.19
N ARG A 46 -26.57 1.34 0.97
CA ARG A 46 -27.06 0.15 0.28
C ARG A 46 -26.57 -1.11 1.00
N LYS A 47 -27.45 -2.11 1.10
CA LYS A 47 -27.08 -3.43 1.62
C LYS A 47 -26.03 -4.04 0.68
N SER A 48 -24.84 -4.34 1.18
CA SER A 48 -23.73 -4.89 0.39
C SER A 48 -23.98 -6.34 -0.08
N GLY A 49 -24.96 -7.04 0.49
CA GLY A 49 -25.20 -8.46 0.24
C GLY A 49 -24.20 -9.40 0.95
N LEU A 50 -23.19 -8.83 1.60
CA LEU A 50 -22.22 -9.54 2.45
C LEU A 50 -22.73 -9.55 3.90
N LEU A 51 -22.86 -10.75 4.47
CA LEU A 51 -23.25 -10.99 5.86
C LEU A 51 -22.03 -11.00 6.79
N SER A 52 -20.83 -11.14 6.23
CA SER A 52 -19.55 -11.17 6.91
C SER A 52 -18.55 -10.29 6.17
N ASP A 53 -17.52 -9.83 6.87
CA ASP A 53 -16.43 -9.08 6.26
C ASP A 53 -15.60 -10.04 5.36
N PRO A 54 -15.56 -9.87 4.03
CA PRO A 54 -14.82 -10.77 3.14
C PRO A 54 -13.30 -10.59 3.24
N LYS A 55 -12.83 -9.70 4.13
CA LYS A 55 -11.42 -9.35 4.28
C LYS A 55 -10.55 -10.55 4.70
N GLY A 56 -9.32 -10.54 4.20
CA GLY A 56 -8.35 -11.61 4.43
C GLY A 56 -8.61 -12.87 3.59
N ILE A 57 -7.73 -13.86 3.74
CA ILE A 57 -7.79 -15.12 2.99
C ILE A 57 -8.96 -15.99 3.49
N ALA A 58 -9.22 -15.97 4.80
CA ALA A 58 -10.30 -16.70 5.45
C ALA A 58 -11.69 -16.27 4.97
N GLY A 59 -11.92 -14.97 4.78
CA GLY A 59 -13.19 -14.46 4.27
C GLY A 59 -13.46 -14.95 2.83
N ILE A 60 -12.46 -14.85 1.96
CA ILE A 60 -12.55 -15.35 0.58
C ILE A 60 -12.75 -16.87 0.54
N ALA A 61 -12.01 -17.62 1.37
CA ALA A 61 -12.18 -19.07 1.49
C ALA A 61 -13.59 -19.45 1.95
N ALA A 62 -14.12 -18.79 2.98
CA ALA A 62 -15.48 -19.03 3.47
C ALA A 62 -16.54 -18.78 2.40
N MET A 63 -16.38 -17.75 1.57
CA MET A 63 -17.31 -17.46 0.45
C MET A 63 -17.23 -18.47 -0.68
N ALA A 64 -16.09 -19.13 -0.88
CA ALA A 64 -15.84 -20.08 -1.96
C ALA A 64 -16.28 -21.53 -1.65
N THR A 65 -16.41 -21.91 -0.37
CA THR A 65 -16.74 -23.30 0.01
C THR A 65 -18.15 -23.76 -0.35
N GLN A 66 -19.12 -22.83 -0.43
CA GLN A 66 -20.53 -23.15 -0.65
C GLN A 66 -20.91 -23.28 -2.14
N SER A 67 -19.97 -23.07 -3.06
CA SER A 67 -20.25 -23.00 -4.49
C SER A 67 -19.19 -23.71 -5.32
N HIS A 68 -19.58 -24.12 -6.53
CA HIS A 68 -18.69 -24.79 -7.49
C HIS A 68 -17.73 -23.83 -8.22
N ILE A 69 -17.54 -22.60 -7.74
CA ILE A 69 -16.69 -21.59 -8.41
C ILE A 69 -15.21 -22.00 -8.46
N LEU A 70 -14.80 -22.88 -7.54
CA LEU A 70 -13.42 -23.26 -7.42
C LEU A 70 -12.99 -23.95 -8.71
N GLN A 71 -13.77 -24.88 -9.27
CA GLN A 71 -13.43 -25.64 -10.49
C GLN A 71 -12.94 -24.76 -11.67
N ASP A 72 -13.36 -23.50 -11.74
CA ASP A 72 -12.94 -22.53 -12.76
C ASP A 72 -11.46 -22.16 -12.68
N PHE A 73 -10.82 -22.42 -11.54
CA PHE A 73 -9.42 -22.13 -11.22
C PHE A 73 -8.50 -23.34 -11.41
N GLN A 74 -9.00 -24.44 -11.99
CA GLN A 74 -8.17 -25.61 -12.29
C GLN A 74 -7.01 -25.25 -13.21
N GLY A 75 -5.80 -25.67 -12.83
CA GLY A 75 -4.56 -25.38 -13.56
C GLY A 75 -4.03 -23.95 -13.41
N LEU A 76 -4.71 -23.08 -12.65
CA LEU A 76 -4.34 -21.68 -12.49
C LEU A 76 -3.44 -21.40 -11.27
N ASP A 77 -2.99 -22.42 -10.55
CA ASP A 77 -2.23 -22.27 -9.29
C ASP A 77 -0.97 -21.40 -9.44
N ILE A 78 -0.23 -21.56 -10.54
CA ILE A 78 1.04 -20.87 -10.84
C ILE A 78 0.85 -19.84 -11.98
N ALA A 79 -0.31 -19.82 -12.63
CA ALA A 79 -0.58 -19.00 -13.78
C ALA A 79 -0.50 -17.49 -13.46
N PRO A 80 0.03 -16.66 -14.37
CA PRO A 80 0.05 -15.21 -14.17
C PRO A 80 -1.37 -14.61 -14.28
N THR A 81 -1.57 -13.43 -13.68
CA THR A 81 -2.85 -12.69 -13.66
C THR A 81 -3.54 -12.58 -15.03
N PRO A 82 -2.85 -12.25 -16.15
CA PRO A 82 -3.49 -12.20 -17.47
C PRO A 82 -4.14 -13.51 -17.93
N VAL A 83 -3.54 -14.65 -17.60
CA VAL A 83 -4.08 -15.98 -17.96
C VAL A 83 -5.35 -16.27 -17.17
N ILE A 84 -5.35 -15.95 -15.87
CA ILE A 84 -6.54 -16.03 -15.01
C ILE A 84 -7.64 -15.14 -15.58
N HIS A 85 -7.32 -13.89 -15.93
CA HIS A 85 -8.29 -12.97 -16.49
C HIS A 85 -8.92 -13.51 -17.77
N LYS A 86 -8.11 -14.04 -18.69
CA LYS A 86 -8.58 -14.64 -19.94
C LYS A 86 -9.52 -15.83 -19.70
N GLN A 87 -9.17 -16.72 -18.78
CA GLN A 87 -9.99 -17.90 -18.45
C GLN A 87 -11.34 -17.52 -17.81
N LEU A 88 -11.34 -16.49 -16.95
CA LEU A 88 -12.54 -16.03 -16.25
C LEU A 88 -13.36 -15.00 -17.05
N ALA A 89 -12.81 -14.41 -18.12
CA ALA A 89 -13.43 -13.31 -18.87
C ALA A 89 -14.81 -13.66 -19.46
N HIS A 90 -15.08 -14.93 -19.73
CA HIS A 90 -16.34 -15.40 -20.31
C HIS A 90 -17.42 -15.74 -19.28
N ARG A 91 -17.11 -15.63 -17.98
CA ARG A 91 -17.99 -16.04 -16.89
C ARG A 91 -18.47 -14.83 -16.07
N ARG A 92 -19.75 -14.79 -15.73
CA ARG A 92 -20.27 -13.83 -14.74
C ARG A 92 -20.25 -14.47 -13.35
N TYR A 93 -19.90 -13.68 -12.35
CA TYR A 93 -19.96 -14.09 -10.94
C TYR A 93 -21.01 -13.23 -10.23
N ILE A 94 -21.84 -13.87 -9.41
CA ILE A 94 -22.86 -13.21 -8.60
C ILE A 94 -22.61 -13.52 -7.12
N LEU A 95 -22.91 -12.58 -6.24
CA LEU A 95 -22.88 -12.84 -4.81
C LEU A 95 -24.26 -13.28 -4.36
N HIS A 96 -24.40 -14.53 -3.91
CA HIS A 96 -25.66 -15.08 -3.40
C HIS A 96 -25.45 -15.64 -1.99
N LYS A 97 -26.22 -15.12 -1.02
CA LYS A 97 -26.15 -15.51 0.41
C LYS A 97 -24.73 -15.43 1.01
N SER A 98 -23.96 -14.41 0.62
CA SER A 98 -22.56 -14.22 1.04
C SER A 98 -21.61 -15.34 0.61
N SER A 99 -21.96 -16.01 -0.49
CA SER A 99 -21.07 -16.91 -1.20
C SER A 99 -20.97 -16.44 -2.65
N LEU A 100 -19.82 -16.65 -3.26
CA LEU A 100 -19.60 -16.31 -4.66
C LEU A 100 -20.19 -17.43 -5.52
N TRP A 101 -21.08 -17.13 -6.45
CA TRP A 101 -21.71 -18.10 -7.34
C TRP A 101 -21.37 -17.80 -8.79
N GLN A 102 -21.27 -18.85 -9.59
CA GLN A 102 -21.15 -18.72 -11.03
C GLN A 102 -22.54 -18.42 -11.63
N GLY A 103 -22.61 -17.37 -12.44
CA GLY A 103 -23.79 -16.97 -13.23
C GLY A 103 -23.70 -17.42 -14.69
N GLU A 104 -24.58 -16.89 -15.54
CA GLU A 104 -24.65 -17.26 -16.97
C GLU A 104 -23.38 -16.91 -17.76
N TYR A 105 -23.06 -17.78 -18.73
CA TYR A 105 -21.91 -17.65 -19.63
C TYR A 105 -22.15 -16.53 -20.65
N ILE A 106 -21.18 -15.63 -20.83
CA ILE A 106 -21.22 -14.64 -21.91
C ILE A 106 -20.47 -15.20 -23.10
N ARG A 107 -21.16 -15.38 -24.23
CA ARG A 107 -20.53 -15.69 -25.52
C ARG A 107 -19.82 -14.45 -26.06
N ASN A 108 -18.60 -14.19 -25.59
CA ASN A 108 -17.73 -13.16 -26.17
C ASN A 108 -16.94 -13.76 -27.35
N THR A 109 -17.15 -13.23 -28.55
CA THR A 109 -16.53 -13.67 -29.82
C THR A 109 -15.11 -13.16 -30.04
N ARG A 110 -14.53 -12.42 -29.09
CA ARG A 110 -13.20 -11.81 -29.22
C ARG A 110 -12.23 -12.46 -28.24
N THR A 111 -11.61 -13.56 -28.66
CA THR A 111 -10.49 -14.17 -27.94
C THR A 111 -9.23 -13.42 -28.32
N GLU A 112 -8.83 -12.43 -27.53
CA GLU A 112 -7.51 -11.81 -27.71
C GLU A 112 -6.43 -12.83 -27.32
N GLU A 113 -5.44 -13.03 -28.20
CA GLU A 113 -4.25 -13.82 -27.92
C GLU A 113 -3.37 -13.08 -26.92
N VAL A 114 -3.69 -13.21 -25.62
CA VAL A 114 -2.84 -12.70 -24.56
C VAL A 114 -1.57 -13.56 -24.52
N THR A 115 -0.44 -12.98 -24.91
CA THR A 115 0.88 -13.59 -24.73
C THR A 115 1.11 -13.84 -23.24
N GLU A 116 1.59 -15.02 -22.87
CA GLU A 116 2.01 -15.34 -21.49
C GLU A 116 3.21 -14.48 -21.09
N LYS A 117 2.95 -13.23 -20.72
CA LYS A 117 3.97 -12.38 -20.13
C LYS A 117 4.09 -12.78 -18.67
N PHE A 118 5.23 -13.34 -18.29
CA PHE A 118 5.59 -13.56 -16.89
C PHE A 118 5.52 -12.22 -16.16
N GLU A 119 4.48 -12.07 -15.34
CA GLU A 119 4.28 -10.87 -14.53
C GLU A 119 5.12 -11.00 -13.25
N ASN A 120 5.78 -9.92 -12.86
CA ASN A 120 6.56 -9.94 -11.62
C ASN A 120 5.61 -10.14 -10.43
N PRO A 121 5.83 -11.16 -9.58
CA PRO A 121 4.92 -11.45 -8.47
C PRO A 121 4.99 -10.43 -7.33
N HIS A 122 5.92 -9.48 -7.40
CA HIS A 122 5.97 -8.32 -6.52
C HIS A 122 5.36 -7.10 -7.21
N PRO A 123 4.54 -6.31 -6.50
CA PRO A 123 4.03 -5.05 -7.04
C PRO A 123 5.19 -4.12 -7.40
N LEU A 124 4.96 -3.25 -8.39
CA LEU A 124 6.02 -2.51 -9.09
C LEU A 124 6.91 -1.74 -8.12
N MET A 125 6.35 -1.21 -7.04
CA MET A 125 7.08 -0.44 -6.04
C MET A 125 7.95 -1.29 -5.11
N LEU A 126 7.60 -2.57 -4.86
CA LEU A 126 8.44 -3.53 -4.13
C LEU A 126 9.55 -4.15 -4.99
N THR A 127 9.50 -3.97 -6.32
CA THR A 127 10.59 -4.41 -7.20
C THR A 127 11.81 -3.50 -7.08
N LEU A 128 13.01 -4.06 -7.27
CA LEU A 128 14.26 -3.27 -7.35
C LEU A 128 14.20 -2.15 -8.40
N LYS A 129 13.48 -2.38 -9.50
CA LYS A 129 13.33 -1.40 -10.60
C LYS A 129 12.57 -0.15 -10.15
N GLY A 130 11.57 -0.30 -9.28
CA GLY A 130 10.83 0.83 -8.69
C GLY A 130 11.48 1.37 -7.42
N GLY A 131 12.08 0.50 -6.61
CA GLY A 131 12.63 0.88 -5.30
C GLY A 131 13.92 1.70 -5.36
N ILE A 132 14.83 1.36 -6.27
CA ILE A 132 16.08 2.12 -6.45
C ILE A 132 15.80 3.59 -6.81
N PRO A 133 15.00 3.92 -7.85
CA PRO A 133 14.74 5.32 -8.16
C PRO A 133 13.95 6.02 -7.06
N TYR A 134 13.11 5.31 -6.30
CA TYR A 134 12.42 5.90 -5.16
C TYR A 134 13.37 6.32 -4.04
N ILE A 135 14.27 5.43 -3.60
CA ILE A 135 15.28 5.75 -2.57
C ILE A 135 16.22 6.84 -3.07
N CYS A 136 16.68 6.75 -4.32
CA CYS A 136 17.51 7.80 -4.92
C CYS A 136 16.76 9.14 -4.91
N GLY A 137 15.48 9.15 -5.27
CA GLY A 137 14.63 10.33 -5.20
C GLY A 137 14.52 10.91 -3.79
N LEU A 138 14.35 10.07 -2.76
CA LEU A 138 14.33 10.52 -1.36
C LEU A 138 15.67 11.14 -0.95
N ILE A 139 16.80 10.52 -1.30
CA ILE A 139 18.14 11.05 -1.01
C ILE A 139 18.38 12.36 -1.76
N ILE A 140 17.98 12.44 -3.03
CA ILE A 140 18.07 13.66 -3.83
C ILE A 140 17.26 14.77 -3.15
N VAL A 141 16.02 14.53 -2.75
CA VAL A 141 15.21 15.54 -2.04
C VAL A 141 15.82 15.91 -0.68
N MET A 142 16.39 14.94 0.04
CA MET A 142 17.09 15.17 1.30
C MET A 142 18.28 16.12 1.15
N VAL A 143 19.03 16.02 0.04
CA VAL A 143 20.16 16.92 -0.27
C VAL A 143 19.69 18.24 -0.87
N LEU A 144 18.67 18.20 -1.74
CA LEU A 144 18.13 19.39 -2.39
C LEU A 144 17.39 20.30 -1.43
N LEU A 145 16.73 19.78 -0.39
CA LEU A 145 15.95 20.59 0.54
C LEU A 145 16.82 21.66 1.26
N PRO A 146 17.97 21.31 1.88
CA PRO A 146 18.90 22.32 2.40
C PRO A 146 19.44 23.25 1.30
N LEU A 147 19.73 22.74 0.10
CA LEU A 147 20.24 23.55 -1.00
C LEU A 147 19.22 24.60 -1.46
N PHE A 148 17.94 24.24 -1.59
CA PHE A 148 16.88 25.17 -1.96
C PHE A 148 16.65 26.25 -0.90
N LEU A 149 16.85 25.93 0.37
CA LEU A 149 16.60 26.87 1.47
C LEU A 149 17.78 27.80 1.76
N PHE A 150 19.01 27.33 1.63
CA PHE A 150 20.20 28.10 2.04
C PHE A 150 21.04 28.63 0.87
N GLN A 151 20.79 28.22 -0.38
CA GLN A 151 21.56 28.70 -1.54
C GLN A 151 20.80 29.80 -2.30
N PRO A 152 21.42 30.98 -2.54
CA PRO A 152 20.70 32.15 -3.07
C PRO A 152 20.26 31.95 -4.52
N ASN A 153 21.06 31.25 -5.34
CA ASN A 153 20.70 30.97 -6.74
C ASN A 153 19.53 29.98 -6.87
N ALA A 154 19.33 29.11 -5.88
CA ALA A 154 18.28 28.09 -5.88
C ALA A 154 16.98 28.63 -5.26
N ASN A 155 17.09 29.56 -4.30
CA ASN A 155 15.94 30.16 -3.63
C ASN A 155 15.01 30.92 -4.61
N ILE A 156 15.56 31.53 -5.66
CA ILE A 156 14.78 32.19 -6.73
C ILE A 156 13.71 31.24 -7.33
N VAL A 157 14.01 29.93 -7.41
CA VAL A 157 13.06 28.93 -7.94
C VAL A 157 11.90 28.72 -6.96
N THR A 158 12.19 28.65 -5.67
CA THR A 158 11.17 28.51 -4.61
C THR A 158 10.31 29.77 -4.50
N GLU A 159 10.90 30.96 -4.68
CA GLU A 159 10.16 32.23 -4.69
C GLU A 159 9.27 32.38 -5.91
N LYS A 160 9.72 31.95 -7.10
CA LYS A 160 8.89 31.95 -8.31
C LYS A 160 7.81 30.87 -8.31
N ILE A 161 8.05 29.75 -7.63
CA ILE A 161 7.16 28.58 -7.62
C ILE A 161 6.93 28.11 -6.17
N PRO A 162 6.11 28.84 -5.38
CA PRO A 162 5.92 28.56 -3.95
C PRO A 162 5.29 27.19 -3.66
N PHE A 163 4.61 26.58 -4.65
CA PHE A 163 4.01 25.25 -4.51
C PHE A 163 4.97 24.10 -4.85
N LEU A 164 6.21 24.38 -5.28
CA LEU A 164 7.15 23.35 -5.73
C LEU A 164 7.49 22.33 -4.63
N LEU A 165 7.85 22.81 -3.43
CA LEU A 165 8.19 21.95 -2.30
C LEU A 165 6.98 21.10 -1.86
N THR A 166 5.79 21.70 -1.80
CA THR A 166 4.54 20.99 -1.50
C THR A 166 4.23 19.93 -2.55
N ALA A 167 4.47 20.21 -3.83
CA ALA A 167 4.29 19.25 -4.91
C ALA A 167 5.26 18.06 -4.78
N ILE A 168 6.54 18.32 -4.47
CA ILE A 168 7.54 17.28 -4.21
C ILE A 168 7.11 16.42 -3.00
N GLY A 169 6.68 17.05 -1.90
CA GLY A 169 6.17 16.34 -0.72
C GLY A 169 4.96 15.46 -1.04
N THR A 170 4.04 15.96 -1.86
CA THR A 170 2.87 15.22 -2.33
C THR A 170 3.28 14.01 -3.19
N VAL A 171 4.26 14.16 -4.07
CA VAL A 171 4.79 13.03 -4.86
C VAL A 171 5.40 11.98 -3.94
N ILE A 172 6.22 12.38 -2.97
CA ILE A 172 6.80 11.47 -1.97
C ILE A 172 5.72 10.71 -1.22
N LYS A 173 4.68 11.42 -0.76
CA LYS A 173 3.52 10.85 -0.07
C LYS A 173 2.79 9.83 -0.95
N LEU A 174 2.50 10.15 -2.21
CA LEU A 174 1.80 9.23 -3.13
C LEU A 174 2.62 7.95 -3.36
N LEU A 175 3.92 8.10 -3.60
CA LEU A 175 4.82 6.96 -3.80
C LEU A 175 4.95 6.11 -2.52
N TRP A 176 5.09 6.73 -1.34
CA TRP A 176 5.10 5.99 -0.07
C TRP A 176 3.80 5.24 0.18
N GLY A 177 2.66 5.85 -0.16
CA GLY A 177 1.34 5.21 -0.06
C GLY A 177 1.25 3.90 -0.85
N THR A 178 1.93 3.81 -2.01
CA THR A 178 2.01 2.54 -2.75
C THR A 178 2.84 1.48 -2.02
N ILE A 179 4.00 1.84 -1.47
CA ILE A 179 4.83 0.92 -0.64
C ILE A 179 4.03 0.41 0.56
N ASP A 180 3.34 1.31 1.23
CA ASP A 180 2.52 1.00 2.40
C ASP A 180 1.40 0.01 2.05
N MET A 181 0.66 0.24 0.97
CA MET A 181 -0.37 -0.70 0.50
C MET A 181 0.22 -2.05 0.09
N ASP A 182 1.32 -2.05 -0.65
CA ASP A 182 1.99 -3.25 -1.12
C ASP A 182 2.47 -4.13 0.05
N VAL A 183 3.10 -3.53 1.07
CA VAL A 183 3.56 -4.22 2.28
C VAL A 183 2.37 -4.80 3.06
N ARG A 184 1.25 -4.07 3.16
CA ARG A 184 0.03 -4.55 3.83
C ARG A 184 -0.59 -5.76 3.14
N ILE A 185 -0.64 -5.74 1.81
CA ILE A 185 -1.19 -6.83 0.99
C ILE A 185 -0.31 -8.09 1.11
N VAL A 186 1.01 -7.91 1.07
CA VAL A 186 1.99 -9.00 1.07
C VAL A 186 2.17 -9.65 2.45
N GLU A 187 1.96 -8.92 3.54
CA GLU A 187 2.24 -9.39 4.90
C GLU A 187 1.68 -10.78 5.24
N PRO A 188 0.36 -11.06 5.10
CA PRO A 188 -0.18 -12.38 5.46
C PRO A 188 0.46 -13.51 4.65
N PHE A 189 0.74 -13.28 3.36
CA PHE A 189 1.36 -14.27 2.49
C PHE A 189 2.83 -14.54 2.82
N TYR A 190 3.55 -13.52 3.29
CA TYR A 190 4.92 -13.68 3.76
C TYR A 190 5.02 -14.47 5.07
N ILE A 191 4.03 -14.32 5.95
CA ILE A 191 3.96 -15.14 7.17
C ILE A 191 3.66 -16.59 6.80
N LEU A 192 2.77 -16.81 5.82
CA LEU A 192 2.45 -18.15 5.31
C LEU A 192 3.64 -18.81 4.60
N SER A 193 4.47 -18.05 3.87
CA SER A 193 5.65 -18.62 3.19
C SER A 193 6.73 -19.08 4.17
N ARG A 194 6.78 -18.54 5.40
CA ARG A 194 7.69 -18.99 6.46
C ARG A 194 7.28 -20.31 7.13
N ARG A 195 6.17 -20.93 6.68
CA ARG A 195 5.58 -22.18 7.21
C ARG A 195 5.07 -22.06 8.65
N ASN A 196 4.25 -23.03 9.06
CA ASN A 196 3.68 -23.14 10.41
C ASN A 196 2.98 -21.85 10.91
N ALA A 197 2.32 -21.12 10.03
CA ALA A 197 1.63 -19.89 10.40
C ALA A 197 0.40 -20.19 11.28
N PRO A 198 0.13 -19.38 12.31
CA PRO A 198 -1.06 -19.56 13.14
C PRO A 198 -2.34 -19.26 12.35
N PRO A 199 -3.50 -19.81 12.74
CA PRO A 199 -4.76 -19.60 12.03
C PRO A 199 -5.19 -18.14 11.90
N ARG A 200 -4.81 -17.29 12.86
CA ARG A 200 -5.03 -15.84 12.85
C ARG A 200 -4.40 -15.12 11.65
N THR A 201 -3.41 -15.71 11.00
CA THR A 201 -2.82 -15.16 9.77
C THR A 201 -3.81 -15.18 8.61
N LEU A 202 -4.72 -16.15 8.56
CA LEU A 202 -5.72 -16.25 7.49
C LEU A 202 -6.80 -15.16 7.58
N THR A 203 -7.12 -14.72 8.79
CA THR A 203 -8.08 -13.63 9.06
C THR A 203 -7.40 -12.26 9.16
N LEU A 204 -6.08 -12.21 8.96
CA LEU A 204 -5.32 -10.98 9.03
C LEU A 204 -5.63 -10.08 7.84
N ASP A 205 -6.15 -8.88 8.13
CA ASP A 205 -6.28 -7.83 7.13
C ASP A 205 -5.78 -6.47 7.64
N TYR A 206 -4.83 -5.94 6.88
CA TYR A 206 -4.28 -4.60 7.05
C TYR A 206 -4.76 -3.62 5.97
N THR A 207 -5.30 -4.11 4.84
CA THR A 207 -5.75 -3.26 3.73
C THR A 207 -7.00 -2.46 4.10
N GLY A 208 -7.94 -3.08 4.81
CA GLY A 208 -9.16 -2.44 5.28
C GLY A 208 -9.03 -1.68 6.61
N THR A 209 -7.82 -1.57 7.18
CA THR A 209 -7.62 -0.86 8.45
C THR A 209 -7.36 0.63 8.20
N PRO A 210 -8.01 1.56 8.93
CA PRO A 210 -7.75 2.99 8.79
C PRO A 210 -6.26 3.31 8.94
N PRO A 211 -5.67 4.15 8.05
CA PRO A 211 -4.23 4.41 8.03
C PRO A 211 -3.64 4.87 9.37
N GLY A 212 -4.37 5.67 10.15
CA GLY A 212 -3.89 6.13 11.46
C GLY A 212 -3.89 5.07 12.57
N TYR A 213 -4.77 4.06 12.49
CA TYR A 213 -4.86 2.99 13.51
C TYR A 213 -3.97 1.79 13.19
N LEU A 214 -3.65 1.59 11.92
CA LEU A 214 -2.85 0.47 11.44
C LEU A 214 -1.49 0.31 12.13
N PRO A 215 -0.68 1.36 12.36
CA PRO A 215 0.64 1.20 12.97
C PRO A 215 0.56 0.61 14.37
N VAL A 216 -0.44 1.05 15.14
CA VAL A 216 -0.71 0.60 16.51
C VAL A 216 -1.14 -0.87 16.49
N LYS A 217 -2.11 -1.22 15.64
CA LYS A 217 -2.59 -2.60 15.47
C LYS A 217 -1.47 -3.55 15.04
N ALA A 218 -0.64 -3.15 14.07
CA ALA A 218 0.47 -3.95 13.57
C ALA A 218 1.57 -4.14 14.62
N PHE A 219 1.84 -3.12 15.43
CA PHE A 219 2.80 -3.20 16.53
C PHE A 219 2.40 -4.26 17.56
N PHE A 220 1.14 -4.24 18.02
CA PHE A 220 0.64 -5.24 18.97
C PHE A 220 0.57 -6.66 18.40
N ASN A 221 0.40 -6.79 17.09
CA ASN A 221 0.47 -8.08 16.40
C ASN A 221 1.92 -8.57 16.15
N ARG A 222 2.95 -7.84 16.62
CA ARG A 222 4.39 -8.12 16.40
C ARG A 222 4.84 -8.03 14.94
N HIS A 223 4.08 -7.33 14.09
CA HIS A 223 4.41 -7.12 12.68
C HIS A 223 5.14 -5.77 12.54
N TYR A 224 6.35 -5.70 13.08
CA TYR A 224 7.10 -4.45 13.23
C TYR A 224 7.39 -3.74 11.91
N LEU A 225 7.60 -4.48 10.81
CA LEU A 225 7.84 -3.88 9.50
C LEU A 225 6.60 -3.12 9.00
N VAL A 226 5.42 -3.75 9.07
CA VAL A 226 4.15 -3.13 8.67
C VAL A 226 3.84 -1.92 9.56
N SER A 227 4.14 -2.02 10.85
CA SER A 227 3.98 -0.90 11.79
C SER A 227 4.87 0.29 11.39
N ALA A 228 6.17 0.06 11.14
CA ALA A 228 7.11 1.11 10.76
C ALA A 228 6.74 1.78 9.43
N VAL A 229 6.31 1.00 8.44
CA VAL A 229 5.84 1.53 7.15
C VAL A 229 4.57 2.37 7.32
N GLY A 230 3.64 1.90 8.17
CA GLY A 230 2.44 2.65 8.52
C GLY A 230 2.73 3.97 9.27
N VAL A 231 3.70 3.98 10.19
CA VAL A 231 4.19 5.23 10.81
C VAL A 231 4.74 6.17 9.74
N GLY A 232 5.47 5.64 8.76
CA GLY A 232 5.95 6.41 7.63
C GLY A 232 4.82 7.07 6.83
N ALA A 233 3.68 6.38 6.65
CA ALA A 233 2.54 6.95 5.95
C ALA A 233 1.98 8.19 6.70
N VAL A 234 1.88 8.11 8.02
CA VAL A 234 1.50 9.26 8.86
C VAL A 234 2.56 10.37 8.77
N MET A 235 3.84 10.03 8.82
CA MET A 235 4.93 10.99 8.69
C MET A 235 4.95 11.70 7.34
N THR A 236 4.58 11.04 6.23
CA THR A 236 4.52 11.72 4.92
C THR A 236 3.45 12.81 4.83
N GLU A 237 2.38 12.71 5.61
CA GLU A 237 1.41 13.80 5.77
C GLU A 237 2.07 15.00 6.47
N VAL A 238 2.77 14.73 7.59
CA VAL A 238 3.49 15.75 8.35
C VAL A 238 4.59 16.40 7.50
N LEU A 239 5.33 15.61 6.71
CA LEU A 239 6.34 16.10 5.78
C LEU A 239 5.74 17.07 4.76
N THR A 240 4.59 16.72 4.17
CA THR A 240 3.92 17.58 3.18
C THR A 240 3.52 18.93 3.79
N VAL A 241 3.04 18.91 5.05
CA VAL A 241 2.74 20.13 5.80
C VAL A 241 4.01 20.94 6.07
N CYS A 242 5.10 20.30 6.51
CA CYS A 242 6.38 20.98 6.73
C CYS A 242 6.93 21.60 5.43
N MET A 243 6.85 20.87 4.32
CA MET A 243 7.30 21.35 3.01
C MET A 243 6.48 22.55 2.51
N SER A 244 5.22 22.68 2.91
CA SER A 244 4.39 23.84 2.57
C SER A 244 4.76 25.13 3.32
N SER A 245 5.42 24.99 4.48
CA SER A 245 5.87 26.12 5.31
C SER A 245 7.17 26.75 4.78
N PHE A 246 7.97 26.02 4.01
CA PHE A 246 9.27 26.47 3.48
C PHE A 246 9.22 27.43 2.28
N SER A 247 8.23 28.31 2.17
CA SER A 247 8.14 29.32 1.10
C SER A 247 9.07 30.53 1.32
N VAL A 248 10.04 30.42 2.22
CA VAL A 248 10.86 31.54 2.73
C VAL A 248 12.35 31.28 2.52
N ASP A 249 13.14 32.36 2.43
CA ASP A 249 14.61 32.26 2.33
C ASP A 249 15.18 31.76 3.68
N GLY A 250 15.83 30.60 3.66
CA GLY A 250 16.42 29.98 4.85
C GLY A 250 17.65 30.71 5.36
N LYS A 251 18.35 31.50 4.52
CA LYS A 251 19.51 32.31 4.95
C LYS A 251 19.14 33.33 6.02
N LYS A 252 17.95 33.89 5.91
CA LYS A 252 17.36 34.81 6.90
C LYS A 252 17.14 34.16 8.26
N PHE A 253 17.49 32.88 8.47
CA PHE A 253 17.38 32.23 9.77
C PHE A 253 18.71 31.63 10.27
N ILE A 254 19.86 31.96 9.66
CA ILE A 254 21.19 31.53 10.12
C ILE A 254 21.69 32.46 11.24
N SER A 255 21.98 32.00 12.45
CA SER A 255 22.51 32.88 13.52
C SER A 255 23.74 33.68 13.05
N GLY A 256 23.63 35.02 13.00
CA GLY A 256 24.65 35.91 12.41
C GLY A 256 24.04 36.96 11.47
N ASP A 257 23.48 36.53 10.34
CA ASP A 257 22.94 37.39 9.26
C ASP A 257 21.52 37.94 9.57
N GLY A 258 21.24 38.30 10.82
CA GLY A 258 19.89 38.66 11.28
C GLY A 258 19.72 40.08 11.78
N HIS A 259 20.85 40.73 11.99
CA HIS A 259 20.97 42.11 12.37
C HIS A 259 22.39 42.49 11.99
N ASP A 260 22.55 43.15 10.86
CA ASP A 260 23.75 43.97 10.70
C ASP A 260 23.45 45.22 11.53
N ASP A 261 24.24 45.48 12.59
CA ASP A 261 24.25 46.72 13.38
C ASP A 261 24.63 47.96 12.52
N VAL A 262 24.51 47.86 11.19
CA VAL A 262 24.77 48.92 10.24
C VAL A 262 23.45 49.63 9.99
N LEU A 263 23.40 50.90 10.37
CA LEU A 263 22.38 51.89 10.00
C LEU A 263 22.37 52.08 8.47
N SER A 264 21.95 51.07 7.71
CA SER A 264 21.69 51.13 6.28
C SER A 264 20.19 51.15 6.06
N ASP A 265 19.71 52.15 5.32
CA ASP A 265 18.30 52.47 5.00
C ASP A 265 17.48 51.35 4.31
N ASP A 266 18.05 50.15 4.09
CA ASP A 266 17.43 49.03 3.38
C ASP A 266 16.94 47.94 4.36
N ASP A 267 15.89 48.26 5.12
CA ASP A 267 15.18 47.39 6.10
C ASP A 267 14.49 46.14 5.50
N HIS A 268 14.61 45.92 4.19
CA HIS A 268 13.87 44.88 3.47
C HIS A 268 14.44 43.46 3.69
N ASP A 269 15.72 43.33 4.05
CA ASP A 269 16.36 42.00 4.15
C ASP A 269 16.18 41.30 5.51
N SER A 270 15.51 41.95 6.46
CA SER A 270 15.44 41.44 7.82
C SER A 270 14.61 40.15 7.99
N ARG A 271 14.79 39.49 9.13
CA ARG A 271 14.07 38.24 9.46
C ARG A 271 12.59 38.50 9.75
N TYR A 272 12.28 39.67 10.29
CA TYR A 272 10.94 40.04 10.76
C TYR A 272 9.97 40.36 9.61
N THR A 273 10.44 40.52 8.38
CA THR A 273 9.61 40.70 7.19
C THR A 273 9.15 39.38 6.55
N THR A 274 9.59 38.22 7.07
CA THR A 274 9.20 36.90 6.56
C THR A 274 7.91 36.34 7.19
N ASP A 275 7.33 35.33 6.54
CA ASP A 275 6.06 34.70 6.94
C ASP A 275 6.24 33.61 8.04
N GLU A 276 7.48 33.37 8.51
CA GLU A 276 7.84 32.31 9.46
C GLU A 276 8.66 32.85 10.63
N THR A 277 8.57 32.19 11.80
CA THR A 277 9.37 32.53 12.98
C THR A 277 10.65 31.71 13.01
N PHE A 278 11.74 32.26 13.56
CA PHE A 278 13.03 31.55 13.70
C PHE A 278 12.88 30.14 14.30
N LYS A 279 12.08 30.00 15.36
CA LYS A 279 11.83 28.70 16.01
C LYS A 279 11.01 27.75 15.14
N SER A 280 9.96 28.23 14.46
CA SER A 280 9.11 27.38 13.60
C SER A 280 9.91 26.87 12.40
N PHE A 281 10.74 27.72 11.80
CA PHE A 281 11.62 27.35 10.69
C PHE A 281 12.55 26.20 11.06
N TRP A 282 13.34 26.33 12.14
CA TRP A 282 14.30 25.30 12.54
C TRP A 282 13.65 23.99 13.00
N VAL A 283 12.50 24.07 13.69
CA VAL A 283 11.74 22.87 14.08
C VAL A 283 11.20 22.15 12.85
N SER A 284 10.54 22.87 11.92
CA SER A 284 10.04 22.29 10.68
C SER A 284 11.17 21.71 9.83
N PHE A 285 12.32 22.39 9.74
CA PHE A 285 13.49 21.92 8.99
C PHE A 285 14.06 20.62 9.57
N ALA A 286 14.28 20.57 10.89
CA ALA A 286 14.76 19.37 11.56
C ALA A 286 13.77 18.21 11.44
N LEU A 287 12.47 18.50 11.55
CA LEU A 287 11.39 17.53 11.41
C LEU A 287 11.34 16.96 9.98
N ALA A 288 11.37 17.82 8.96
CA ALA A 288 11.37 17.41 7.56
C ALA A 288 12.59 16.54 7.21
N LEU A 289 13.80 16.94 7.64
CA LEU A 289 15.01 16.16 7.44
C LEU A 289 14.95 14.82 8.17
N GLY A 290 14.49 14.82 9.42
CA GLY A 290 14.31 13.60 10.22
C GLY A 290 13.31 12.62 9.59
N ILE A 291 12.20 13.11 9.04
CA ILE A 291 11.25 12.28 8.29
C ILE A 291 11.91 11.72 7.03
N LEU A 292 12.62 12.53 6.24
CA LEU A 292 13.28 12.05 5.02
C LEU A 292 14.31 10.94 5.32
N VAL A 293 15.10 11.10 6.38
CA VAL A 293 16.03 10.05 6.86
C VAL A 293 15.26 8.80 7.27
N TYR A 294 14.18 8.95 8.05
CA TYR A 294 13.33 7.83 8.47
C TYR A 294 12.77 7.07 7.26
N LEU A 295 12.20 7.78 6.27
CA LEU A 295 11.65 7.18 5.06
C LEU A 295 12.74 6.45 4.26
N CYS A 296 13.95 7.03 4.11
CA CYS A 296 15.07 6.38 3.45
C CYS A 296 15.46 5.06 4.15
N VAL A 297 15.61 5.09 5.48
CA VAL A 297 15.99 3.91 6.27
C VAL A 297 14.93 2.82 6.16
N ILE A 298 13.66 3.16 6.38
CA ILE A 298 12.57 2.17 6.35
C ILE A 298 12.38 1.63 4.93
N ALA A 299 12.44 2.46 3.89
CA ALA A 299 12.45 1.97 2.51
C ALA A 299 13.58 0.95 2.29
N GLY A 300 14.81 1.30 2.68
CA GLY A 300 15.96 0.40 2.60
C GLY A 300 15.73 -0.94 3.32
N VAL A 301 15.17 -0.90 4.53
CA VAL A 301 14.83 -2.11 5.31
C VAL A 301 13.73 -2.95 4.63
N VAL A 302 12.69 -2.30 4.07
CA VAL A 302 11.62 -2.98 3.33
C VAL A 302 12.22 -3.73 2.14
N TYR A 303 13.03 -3.06 1.32
CA TYR A 303 13.66 -3.72 0.17
C TYR A 303 14.62 -4.83 0.59
N ALA A 304 15.43 -4.63 1.64
CA ALA A 304 16.34 -5.66 2.13
C ALA A 304 15.58 -6.91 2.61
N LYS A 305 14.44 -6.76 3.31
CA LYS A 305 13.67 -7.88 3.85
C LYS A 305 12.69 -8.52 2.86
N ARG A 306 12.22 -7.78 1.85
CA ARG A 306 11.15 -8.22 0.92
C ARG A 306 11.62 -8.47 -0.50
N ARG A 307 12.94 -8.38 -0.79
CA ARG A 307 13.51 -8.61 -2.13
C ARG A 307 13.23 -9.99 -2.74
N HIS A 308 13.03 -11.03 -1.92
CA HIS A 308 12.96 -12.40 -2.40
C HIS A 308 11.58 -12.75 -2.98
N TYR A 309 11.57 -13.51 -4.09
CA TYR A 309 10.34 -14.02 -4.71
C TYR A 309 9.79 -15.20 -3.91
N PHE A 310 8.66 -15.01 -3.22
CA PHE A 310 8.01 -16.05 -2.41
C PHE A 310 6.60 -16.40 -2.89
N LEU A 311 6.09 -15.74 -3.94
CA LEU A 311 4.78 -16.02 -4.54
C LEU A 311 4.90 -16.25 -6.04
N PRO A 312 4.03 -17.10 -6.63
CA PRO A 312 3.87 -17.19 -8.08
C PRO A 312 3.35 -15.90 -8.73
N ARG A 313 2.50 -15.14 -8.04
CA ARG A 313 1.76 -13.97 -8.56
C ARG A 313 1.42 -12.98 -7.43
N GLN A 314 1.04 -11.76 -7.77
CA GLN A 314 0.58 -10.78 -6.77
C GLN A 314 -0.81 -11.14 -6.24
N PRO A 315 -1.07 -11.13 -4.93
CA PRO A 315 -2.39 -11.41 -4.37
C PRO A 315 -3.32 -10.18 -4.39
N GLY A 316 -3.23 -9.34 -5.43
CA GLY A 316 -3.97 -8.08 -5.55
C GLY A 316 -5.44 -8.24 -5.95
N THR A 317 -5.86 -9.43 -6.37
CA THR A 317 -7.24 -9.70 -6.81
C THR A 317 -7.84 -10.90 -6.10
N ILE A 318 -9.17 -10.90 -5.88
CA ILE A 318 -9.91 -12.02 -5.29
C ILE A 318 -9.66 -13.31 -6.10
N ALA A 319 -9.64 -13.21 -7.43
CA ALA A 319 -9.34 -14.33 -8.33
C ALA A 319 -7.94 -14.92 -8.07
N SER A 320 -6.93 -14.10 -7.81
CA SER A 320 -5.59 -14.58 -7.48
C SER A 320 -5.55 -15.34 -6.16
N VAL A 321 -6.31 -14.89 -5.16
CA VAL A 321 -6.44 -15.58 -3.86
C VAL A 321 -7.23 -16.88 -4.02
N LEU A 322 -8.33 -16.89 -4.80
CA LEU A 322 -9.09 -18.09 -5.12
C LEU A 322 -8.23 -19.15 -5.82
N ALA A 323 -7.41 -18.74 -6.77
CA ALA A 323 -6.45 -19.61 -7.43
C ALA A 323 -5.40 -20.20 -6.47
N TYR A 324 -5.06 -19.51 -5.37
CA TYR A 324 -4.15 -20.04 -4.34
C TYR A 324 -4.81 -21.04 -3.38
N ILE A 325 -6.13 -21.04 -3.27
CA ILE A 325 -6.84 -21.95 -2.37
C ILE A 325 -7.64 -23.01 -3.13
N HIS A 326 -7.59 -23.00 -4.46
CA HIS A 326 -8.49 -23.70 -5.37
C HIS A 326 -8.74 -25.17 -5.01
N GLN A 327 -7.73 -25.89 -4.54
CA GLN A 327 -7.85 -27.30 -4.19
C GLN A 327 -7.30 -27.67 -2.81
N SER A 328 -7.22 -26.66 -1.95
CA SER A 328 -6.66 -26.75 -0.62
C SER A 328 -7.51 -27.57 0.34
N ASN A 329 -6.87 -28.43 1.13
CA ASN A 329 -7.53 -29.20 2.19
C ASN A 329 -8.05 -28.29 3.31
N MET A 330 -7.44 -27.11 3.47
CA MET A 330 -7.89 -26.09 4.42
C MET A 330 -9.37 -25.73 4.26
N LEU A 331 -9.91 -25.80 3.03
CA LEU A 331 -11.28 -25.39 2.70
C LEU A 331 -12.35 -26.19 3.46
N VAL A 332 -12.05 -27.42 3.86
CA VAL A 332 -12.94 -28.25 4.68
C VAL A 332 -13.24 -27.57 6.01
N ASN A 333 -12.26 -26.86 6.57
CA ASN A 333 -12.42 -26.12 7.82
C ASN A 333 -13.27 -24.86 7.67
N PHE A 334 -13.52 -24.39 6.45
CA PHE A 334 -14.30 -23.17 6.16
C PHE A 334 -15.75 -23.47 5.79
N VAL A 335 -16.16 -24.74 5.75
CA VAL A 335 -17.55 -25.13 5.45
C VAL A 335 -18.48 -24.56 6.52
N ASN A 336 -19.58 -23.92 6.09
CA ASN A 336 -20.56 -23.25 6.96
C ASN A 336 -20.04 -22.03 7.75
N THR A 337 -18.89 -21.47 7.38
CA THR A 337 -18.31 -20.30 8.08
C THR A 337 -18.62 -18.96 7.40
N GLN A 338 -19.35 -18.94 6.28
CA GLN A 338 -19.58 -17.72 5.47
C GLN A 338 -20.34 -16.59 6.18
N ARG A 339 -21.01 -16.87 7.31
CA ARG A 339 -21.73 -15.87 8.11
C ARG A 339 -20.93 -15.36 9.30
N LEU A 340 -19.74 -15.89 9.56
CA LEU A 340 -18.91 -15.48 10.69
C LEU A 340 -18.20 -14.16 10.35
N ASP A 341 -18.25 -13.21 11.28
CA ASP A 341 -17.42 -12.01 11.21
C ASP A 341 -15.93 -12.36 11.42
N SER A 342 -15.00 -11.49 11.00
CA SER A 342 -13.55 -11.69 11.09
C SER A 342 -13.07 -12.10 12.50
N THR A 343 -13.63 -11.47 13.54
CA THR A 343 -13.26 -11.79 14.94
C THR A 343 -13.79 -13.16 15.35
N ALA A 344 -15.02 -13.50 14.93
CA ALA A 344 -15.64 -14.79 15.20
C ALA A 344 -14.95 -15.92 14.44
N MET A 345 -14.56 -15.66 13.18
CA MET A 345 -13.77 -16.57 12.34
C MET A 345 -12.42 -16.87 12.98
N THR A 346 -11.72 -15.84 13.47
CA THR A 346 -10.42 -16.02 14.14
C THR A 346 -10.56 -16.95 15.35
N ARG A 347 -11.56 -16.70 16.21
CA ARG A 347 -11.84 -17.56 17.36
C ARG A 347 -12.25 -18.98 16.96
N TYR A 348 -13.01 -19.12 15.87
CA TYR A 348 -13.42 -20.43 15.35
C TYR A 348 -12.23 -21.25 14.88
N LEU A 349 -11.31 -20.64 14.14
CA LEU A 349 -10.09 -21.30 13.69
C LEU A 349 -9.12 -21.58 14.84
N GLU A 350 -8.98 -20.68 15.82
CA GLU A 350 -8.13 -20.89 17.01
C GLU A 350 -8.64 -22.01 17.93
N LYS A 351 -9.94 -22.31 17.92
CA LYS A 351 -10.50 -23.46 18.64
C LYS A 351 -10.01 -24.79 18.08
N MET A 352 -9.66 -24.84 16.79
CA MET A 352 -9.08 -26.02 16.16
C MET A 352 -7.60 -26.13 16.55
N LYS A 353 -7.33 -26.68 17.74
CA LYS A 353 -5.98 -26.82 18.28
C LYS A 353 -5.08 -27.61 17.32
N GLY A 354 -3.84 -27.13 17.13
CA GLY A 354 -2.80 -27.81 16.36
C GLY A 354 -2.80 -27.51 14.87
N LYS A 355 -3.77 -26.74 14.34
CA LYS A 355 -3.77 -26.36 12.93
C LYS A 355 -2.81 -25.21 12.67
N THR A 356 -1.91 -25.41 11.71
CA THR A 356 -1.05 -24.37 11.18
C THR A 356 -1.15 -24.37 9.67
N TYR A 357 -0.84 -23.24 9.05
CA TYR A 357 -1.00 -23.05 7.60
C TYR A 357 0.31 -22.61 6.98
N GLY A 358 0.49 -22.97 5.71
CA GLY A 358 1.70 -22.64 4.96
C GLY A 358 1.36 -22.32 3.52
N LEU A 359 2.28 -21.59 2.88
CA LEU A 359 2.27 -21.39 1.43
C LEU A 359 3.35 -22.26 0.77
N GLY A 360 2.94 -23.11 -0.16
CA GLY A 360 3.85 -23.95 -0.94
C GLY A 360 3.12 -25.05 -1.69
N TRP A 361 3.82 -26.14 -1.94
CA TRP A 361 3.31 -27.31 -2.66
C TRP A 361 2.61 -28.27 -1.70
N PHE A 362 1.39 -28.67 -2.04
CA PHE A 362 0.59 -29.61 -1.26
C PHE A 362 -0.15 -30.58 -2.19
N ARG A 363 -0.60 -31.71 -1.63
CA ARG A 363 -1.45 -32.67 -2.34
C ARG A 363 -2.91 -32.21 -2.21
N GLY A 364 -3.51 -31.81 -3.32
CA GLY A 364 -4.90 -31.35 -3.34
C GLY A 364 -5.92 -32.46 -3.13
N ARG A 365 -7.17 -32.06 -2.95
CA ARG A 365 -8.33 -32.97 -2.80
C ARG A 365 -8.63 -33.83 -4.03
N ASP A 366 -8.13 -33.44 -5.20
CA ASP A 366 -8.17 -34.23 -6.45
C ASP A 366 -7.04 -35.25 -6.54
N GLY A 367 -6.12 -35.24 -5.57
CA GLY A 367 -4.95 -36.06 -5.62
C GLY A 367 -3.95 -35.59 -6.68
N GLU A 368 -3.90 -34.32 -7.05
CA GLU A 368 -2.78 -33.74 -7.79
C GLU A 368 -1.94 -32.81 -6.91
N ASP A 369 -0.72 -32.48 -7.33
CA ASP A 369 0.16 -31.57 -6.58
C ASP A 369 -0.14 -30.12 -6.99
N HIS A 370 -0.59 -29.29 -6.05
CA HIS A 370 -0.94 -27.89 -6.27
C HIS A 370 -0.01 -26.95 -5.51
N CYS A 371 0.13 -25.72 -6.01
CA CYS A 371 0.90 -24.67 -5.36
C CYS A 371 -0.03 -23.58 -4.82
N GLY A 372 -0.04 -23.38 -3.50
CA GLY A 372 -0.97 -22.44 -2.90
C GLY A 372 -0.90 -22.42 -1.37
N ILE A 373 -2.00 -22.07 -0.74
CA ILE A 373 -2.13 -22.01 0.72
C ILE A 373 -2.87 -23.26 1.18
N ASP A 374 -2.28 -24.02 2.09
CA ASP A 374 -2.93 -25.20 2.70
C ASP A 374 -2.55 -25.36 4.18
N GLU A 375 -3.26 -26.26 4.85
CA GLU A 375 -2.95 -26.76 6.19
C GLU A 375 -1.63 -27.55 6.16
N GLU A 376 -0.75 -27.30 7.13
CA GLU A 376 0.50 -28.05 7.29
C GLU A 376 0.21 -29.48 7.79
N PRO A 377 1.00 -30.49 7.37
CA PRO A 377 2.27 -30.38 6.65
C PRO A 377 2.11 -30.24 5.12
N ILE A 378 2.75 -29.20 4.55
CA ILE A 378 2.88 -29.06 3.09
C ILE A 378 4.08 -29.87 2.57
N ALA A 379 4.00 -30.35 1.33
CA ALA A 379 4.99 -31.23 0.70
C ALA A 379 6.33 -30.52 0.44
N ALA A 380 6.30 -29.28 -0.04
CA ALA A 380 7.51 -28.50 -0.30
C ALA A 380 7.27 -26.99 -0.22
N GLU A 381 8.33 -26.22 0.05
CA GLU A 381 8.31 -24.77 -0.05
C GLU A 381 8.22 -24.32 -1.52
N TYR A 382 7.50 -23.23 -1.78
CA TYR A 382 7.50 -22.61 -3.10
C TYR A 382 8.87 -21.96 -3.39
N LYS A 383 9.52 -22.39 -4.48
CA LYS A 383 10.72 -21.74 -5.02
C LYS A 383 10.41 -21.18 -6.39
N HIS A 384 10.64 -19.89 -6.57
CA HIS A 384 10.36 -19.22 -7.83
C HIS A 384 11.19 -19.83 -8.98
N GLY A 385 10.52 -20.15 -10.09
CA GLY A 385 11.16 -20.75 -11.27
C GLY A 385 11.44 -22.25 -11.19
N VAL A 386 11.16 -22.92 -10.06
CA VAL A 386 11.31 -24.38 -9.92
C VAL A 386 9.94 -25.03 -9.90
N ASP A 387 9.68 -25.89 -10.88
CA ASP A 387 8.45 -26.69 -10.92
C ASP A 387 8.67 -27.99 -10.14
N TRP A 388 8.06 -28.08 -8.96
CA TRP A 388 8.12 -29.26 -8.09
C TRP A 388 7.61 -30.52 -8.79
N ARG A 389 6.62 -30.38 -9.69
CA ARG A 389 6.02 -31.50 -10.43
C ARG A 389 7.04 -32.24 -11.29
N LYS A 390 8.05 -31.52 -11.81
CA LYS A 390 9.10 -32.08 -12.68
C LYS A 390 10.20 -32.82 -11.91
N GLY A 391 10.38 -32.51 -10.62
CA GLY A 391 11.40 -33.12 -9.76
C GLY A 391 10.97 -34.45 -9.14
N ARG A 392 9.67 -34.75 -9.12
CA ARG A 392 9.15 -36.05 -8.73
C ARG A 392 9.26 -36.99 -9.92
N VAL A 393 10.13 -38.00 -9.83
CA VAL A 393 10.03 -39.16 -10.71
C VAL A 393 8.64 -39.73 -10.48
N THR A 394 7.72 -39.56 -11.44
CA THR A 394 6.41 -40.20 -11.41
C THR A 394 6.66 -41.69 -11.54
N GLY A 395 6.85 -42.35 -10.40
CA GLY A 395 7.03 -43.79 -10.29
C GLY A 395 5.72 -44.51 -10.55
N VAL A 396 5.20 -44.41 -11.77
CA VAL A 396 4.25 -45.35 -12.38
C VAL A 396 4.47 -45.29 -13.89
N SER A 397 5.55 -45.91 -14.38
CA SER A 397 5.45 -46.55 -15.69
C SER A 397 4.66 -47.82 -15.44
N THR A 398 3.40 -47.83 -15.84
CA THR A 398 2.62 -49.06 -15.97
C THR A 398 3.44 -50.01 -16.84
N TRP A 399 3.91 -51.09 -16.23
CA TRP A 399 4.41 -52.26 -16.94
C TRP A 399 3.20 -52.96 -17.55
N ASP A 400 2.72 -52.45 -18.68
CA ASP A 400 1.81 -53.21 -19.53
C ASP A 400 2.64 -54.24 -20.29
N VAL A 401 2.76 -55.40 -19.63
CA VAL A 401 2.69 -56.77 -20.15
C VAL A 401 2.91 -56.91 -21.67
N TYR A 402 4.07 -57.49 -22.01
CA TYR A 402 4.35 -58.11 -23.30
C TYR A 402 3.50 -59.36 -23.56
#